data_AF-A0A924TC32-F1
#
_entry.id   AF-A0A924TC32-F1
#
_cell.length_a   1.000
_cell.length_b   1.000
_cell.length_c   1.000
_cell.angle_alpha   90.00
_cell.angle_beta   90.00
_cell.angle_gamma   90.00
#
_symmetry.space_group_name_H-M   'P 1'
#
loop_
_entity.id
_entity.type
_entity.pdbx_description
1 polymer ?
#
loop_
_entity_poly.entity_id
_entity_poly.type
_entity_poly.pdbx_seq_one_letter_code
_entity_poly.pdbx_strand_id
1 'polypeptide(L)'
;MFAIDSYGWGGDFLSLDRVDSTPRPSVNRWMFAIGLFAVLPMLTFSMLAGRSLLNEQQAALHAELQQLADFGARALGNEVRVVFATLDSLATSDAALRGDYAALHAHASRIVALSPRIGAITVVDAGGVLRFSTLAPFAVLLPPTSLGEFDKLVFATGVRQISPLADGSISGKKLVAFSVPIKDGSKTLGVLRATMWSDAIGEVVHEQPVAATWTVAVVDQNMLQIARSQEAARFVGQPATELTQAAIRAGLTTPYAAVSRDGVAMTASVARVLGTPWNVVVASPSTSISSDAWRAFQSTLWIGLVCAVLSVLATLSLARALRKQFQLAAETRAARDQAPPKQPLTRNGDPV
;
A
#
# COMPACT_ATOMS: atom_id res chain seq x y z
N MET A 1 -57.38 -73.12 -66.26
CA MET A 1 -58.30 -73.77 -65.31
C MET A 1 -58.21 -72.96 -64.02
N PHE A 2 -59.33 -72.33 -63.64
CA PHE A 2 -59.56 -71.37 -62.53
C PHE A 2 -58.88 -69.98 -62.69
N ALA A 3 -59.57 -68.87 -63.01
CA ALA A 3 -60.71 -68.20 -62.33
C ALA A 3 -60.18 -67.56 -61.01
N ILE A 4 -60.29 -66.27 -60.68
CA ILE A 4 -61.39 -65.29 -60.78
C ILE A 4 -60.83 -63.92 -60.30
N ASP A 5 -61.37 -62.81 -60.84
CA ASP A 5 -61.69 -61.48 -60.25
C ASP A 5 -60.85 -60.88 -59.10
N SER A 6 -60.82 -59.58 -58.84
CA SER A 6 -61.20 -58.32 -59.48
C SER A 6 -60.92 -57.21 -58.43
N TYR A 7 -60.91 -55.96 -58.86
CA TYR A 7 -61.16 -54.75 -58.05
C TYR A 7 -60.24 -54.43 -56.84
N GLY A 8 -59.48 -53.34 -57.01
CA GLY A 8 -59.92 -52.08 -56.42
C GLY A 8 -59.18 -51.55 -55.18
N TRP A 9 -58.73 -50.31 -55.34
CA TRP A 9 -58.61 -49.24 -54.34
C TRP A 9 -57.39 -49.19 -53.41
N GLY A 10 -56.63 -48.09 -53.59
CA GLY A 10 -56.37 -47.14 -52.51
C GLY A 10 -54.98 -47.19 -51.86
N GLY A 11 -54.24 -46.08 -52.02
CA GLY A 11 -53.10 -45.75 -51.14
C GLY A 11 -51.99 -45.05 -51.92
N ASP A 12 -52.00 -43.72 -52.04
CA ASP A 12 -51.47 -42.75 -51.09
C ASP A 12 -49.93 -42.61 -51.07
N PHE A 13 -49.54 -41.34 -51.03
CA PHE A 13 -48.32 -40.75 -50.45
C PHE A 13 -46.98 -40.70 -51.23
N LEU A 14 -46.61 -39.43 -51.48
CA LEU A 14 -45.29 -38.77 -51.22
C LEU A 14 -44.13 -39.11 -52.18
N SER A 15 -43.70 -38.18 -53.03
CA SER A 15 -42.80 -37.06 -52.68
C SER A 15 -41.56 -37.47 -51.88
N LEU A 16 -40.49 -37.86 -52.57
CA LEU A 16 -39.14 -37.90 -52.00
C LEU A 16 -38.07 -37.50 -53.03
N ASP A 17 -38.12 -36.23 -53.45
CA ASP A 17 -36.88 -35.45 -53.61
C ASP A 17 -36.64 -34.75 -52.26
N ARG A 18 -36.12 -35.49 -51.28
CA ARG A 18 -35.58 -34.89 -50.06
C ARG A 18 -34.07 -34.99 -50.12
N VAL A 19 -33.46 -34.04 -50.83
CA VAL A 19 -32.08 -33.65 -50.57
C VAL A 19 -32.07 -33.12 -49.14
N ASP A 20 -31.48 -33.88 -48.22
CA ASP A 20 -31.26 -33.47 -46.84
C ASP A 20 -30.36 -32.23 -46.82
N SER A 21 -30.97 -31.05 -46.87
CA SER A 21 -30.31 -29.79 -46.62
C SER A 21 -30.11 -29.66 -45.11
N THR A 22 -29.00 -30.20 -44.61
CA THR A 22 -28.49 -29.85 -43.28
C THR A 22 -28.45 -28.31 -43.19
N PRO A 23 -29.04 -27.67 -42.16
CA PRO A 23 -29.06 -26.22 -42.06
C PRO A 23 -27.63 -25.70 -41.92
N ARG A 24 -27.06 -25.22 -43.03
CA ARG A 24 -25.75 -24.58 -43.06
C ARG A 24 -25.88 -23.29 -42.24
N PRO A 25 -25.12 -23.09 -41.16
CA PRO A 25 -25.16 -21.84 -40.41
C PRO A 25 -24.87 -20.69 -41.39
N SER A 26 -25.72 -19.67 -41.38
CA SER A 26 -25.61 -18.54 -42.32
C SER A 26 -24.21 -17.92 -42.22
N VAL A 27 -23.61 -17.57 -43.36
CA VAL A 27 -22.26 -16.99 -43.45
C VAL A 27 -22.05 -15.84 -42.45
N ASN A 28 -23.10 -15.07 -42.15
CA ASN A 28 -23.09 -14.04 -41.12
C ASN A 28 -22.72 -14.56 -39.72
N ARG A 29 -23.23 -15.73 -39.28
CA ARG A 29 -22.87 -16.31 -37.96
C ARG A 29 -21.39 -16.67 -37.89
N TRP A 30 -20.81 -17.20 -38.97
CA TRP A 30 -19.38 -17.50 -39.05
C TRP A 30 -18.52 -16.23 -39.05
N MET A 31 -18.93 -15.18 -39.76
CA MET A 31 -18.24 -13.89 -39.74
C MET A 31 -18.29 -13.22 -38.36
N PHE A 32 -19.45 -13.29 -37.66
CA PHE A 32 -19.56 -12.82 -36.28
C PHE A 32 -18.69 -13.65 -35.31
N ALA A 33 -18.65 -14.97 -35.47
CA ALA A 33 -17.83 -15.84 -34.63
C ALA A 33 -16.32 -15.53 -34.77
N ILE A 34 -15.84 -15.32 -36.00
CA ILE A 34 -14.44 -14.95 -36.27
C ILE A 34 -14.12 -13.56 -35.72
N GLY A 35 -15.00 -12.58 -35.93
CA GLY A 35 -14.83 -11.23 -35.38
C GLY A 35 -14.81 -11.22 -33.84
N LEU A 36 -15.69 -12.00 -33.21
CA LEU A 36 -15.72 -12.15 -31.75
C LEU A 36 -14.44 -12.83 -31.24
N PHE A 37 -13.98 -13.89 -31.92
CA PHE A 37 -12.74 -14.59 -31.60
C PHE A 37 -11.48 -13.72 -31.76
N ALA A 38 -11.50 -12.73 -32.66
CA ALA A 38 -10.39 -11.79 -32.82
C ALA A 38 -10.35 -10.71 -31.71
N VAL A 39 -11.51 -10.29 -31.20
CA VAL A 39 -11.61 -9.21 -30.19
C VAL A 39 -11.46 -9.72 -28.75
N LEU A 40 -11.90 -10.95 -28.48
CA LEU A 40 -11.89 -11.55 -27.12
C LEU A 40 -10.47 -11.67 -26.51
N PRO A 41 -9.43 -12.12 -27.23
CA PRO A 41 -8.07 -12.19 -26.72
C PRO A 41 -7.50 -10.81 -26.37
N MET A 42 -7.88 -9.78 -27.14
CA MET A 42 -7.41 -8.41 -26.92
C MET A 42 -8.07 -7.77 -25.69
N LEU A 43 -9.38 -8.00 -25.50
CA LEU A 43 -10.09 -7.55 -24.30
C LEU A 43 -9.59 -8.27 -23.03
N THR A 44 -9.36 -9.58 -23.12
CA THR A 44 -8.81 -10.34 -22.00
C THR A 44 -7.39 -9.91 -21.67
N PHE A 45 -6.53 -9.69 -22.67
CA PHE A 45 -5.19 -9.13 -22.46
C PHE A 45 -5.26 -7.74 -21.81
N SER A 46 -6.11 -6.84 -22.29
CA SER A 46 -6.28 -5.49 -21.71
C SER A 46 -6.77 -5.55 -20.25
N MET A 47 -7.73 -6.43 -19.95
CA MET A 47 -8.24 -6.63 -18.60
C MET A 47 -7.18 -7.22 -17.67
N LEU A 48 -6.39 -8.20 -18.13
CA LEU A 48 -5.31 -8.82 -17.38
C LEU A 48 -4.16 -7.83 -17.14
N ALA A 49 -3.74 -7.09 -18.17
CA ALA A 49 -2.71 -6.07 -18.08
C ALA A 49 -3.12 -4.96 -17.10
N GLY A 50 -4.36 -4.47 -17.20
CA GLY A 50 -4.91 -3.48 -16.25
C GLY A 50 -4.90 -4.00 -14.81
N ARG A 51 -5.36 -5.24 -14.57
CA ARG A 51 -5.30 -5.87 -13.24
C ARG A 51 -3.88 -6.04 -12.73
N SER A 52 -2.93 -6.46 -13.58
CA SER A 52 -1.53 -6.61 -13.18
C SER A 52 -0.93 -5.27 -12.75
N LEU A 53 -1.20 -4.20 -13.49
CA LEU A 53 -0.72 -2.86 -13.18
C LEU A 53 -1.30 -2.33 -11.87
N LEU A 54 -2.60 -2.52 -11.62
CA LEU A 54 -3.21 -2.11 -10.35
C LEU A 54 -2.60 -2.88 -9.17
N ASN A 55 -2.39 -4.19 -9.32
CA ASN A 55 -1.80 -5.02 -8.28
C ASN A 55 -0.34 -4.63 -8.01
N GLU A 56 0.44 -4.31 -9.05
CA GLU A 56 1.81 -3.83 -8.93
C GLU A 56 1.87 -2.48 -8.20
N GLN A 57 0.99 -1.54 -8.52
CA GLN A 57 0.95 -0.25 -7.82
C GLN A 57 0.54 -0.40 -6.35
N GLN A 58 -0.44 -1.25 -6.04
CA GLN A 58 -0.80 -1.55 -4.66
C GLN A 58 0.34 -2.20 -3.91
N ALA A 59 1.01 -3.18 -4.50
CA ALA A 59 2.18 -3.84 -3.91
C ALA A 59 3.34 -2.87 -3.69
N ALA A 60 3.59 -1.95 -4.63
CA ALA A 60 4.61 -0.93 -4.51
C ALA A 60 4.32 0.05 -3.36
N LEU A 61 3.09 0.57 -3.26
CA LEU A 61 2.67 1.44 -2.16
C LEU A 61 2.78 0.72 -0.80
N HIS A 62 2.34 -0.53 -0.75
CA HIS A 62 2.43 -1.38 0.43
C HIS A 62 3.88 -1.57 0.88
N ALA A 63 4.79 -1.84 -0.06
CA ALA A 63 6.20 -1.95 0.22
C ALA A 63 6.80 -0.61 0.69
N GLU A 64 6.43 0.50 0.07
CA GLU A 64 6.90 1.84 0.44
C GLU A 64 6.47 2.24 1.86
N LEU A 65 5.19 2.03 2.21
CA LEU A 65 4.68 2.27 3.55
C LEU A 65 5.40 1.44 4.61
N GLN A 66 5.65 0.15 4.33
CA GLN A 66 6.38 -0.71 5.24
C GLN A 66 7.85 -0.28 5.38
N GLN A 67 8.50 0.07 4.28
CA GLN A 67 9.88 0.56 4.29
C GLN A 67 10.04 1.83 5.12
N LEU A 68 9.12 2.77 5.00
CA LEU A 68 9.10 4.00 5.81
C LEU A 68 8.87 3.72 7.29
N ALA A 69 7.92 2.84 7.62
CA ALA A 69 7.66 2.44 8.99
C ALA A 69 8.91 1.80 9.61
N ASP A 70 9.54 0.87 8.88
CA ASP A 70 10.76 0.18 9.31
C ASP A 70 11.94 1.15 9.46
N PHE A 71 12.08 2.11 8.55
CA PHE A 71 13.11 3.14 8.64
C PHE A 71 12.92 4.00 9.88
N GLY A 72 11.71 4.54 10.09
CA GLY A 72 11.39 5.34 11.27
C GLY A 72 11.60 4.54 12.56
N ALA A 73 11.24 3.26 12.57
CA ALA A 73 11.45 2.38 13.72
C ALA A 73 12.94 2.15 14.03
N ARG A 74 13.77 1.96 13.00
CA ARG A 74 15.23 1.83 13.16
C ARG A 74 15.88 3.13 13.60
N ALA A 75 15.49 4.27 13.01
CA ALA A 75 16.00 5.58 13.38
C ALA A 75 15.70 5.89 14.86
N LEU A 76 14.45 5.66 15.29
CA LEU A 76 14.06 5.86 16.67
C LEU A 76 14.73 4.87 17.62
N GLY A 77 14.86 3.60 17.23
CA GLY A 77 15.60 2.60 18.02
C GLY A 77 17.08 2.96 18.21
N ASN A 78 17.71 3.53 17.18
CA ASN A 78 19.08 4.04 17.27
C ASN A 78 19.17 5.22 18.24
N GLU A 79 18.24 6.18 18.16
CA GLU A 79 18.20 7.33 19.07
C GLU A 79 18.04 6.90 20.52
N VAL A 80 17.11 5.99 20.80
CA VAL A 80 16.90 5.45 22.15
C VAL A 80 18.16 4.75 22.70
N ARG A 81 18.89 4.03 21.84
CA ARG A 81 20.16 3.41 22.23
C ARG A 81 21.23 4.45 22.57
N VAL A 82 21.30 5.56 21.83
CA VAL A 82 22.22 6.67 22.12
C VAL A 82 21.88 7.33 23.46
N VAL A 83 20.60 7.57 23.73
CA VAL A 83 20.14 8.12 25.01
C VAL A 83 20.53 7.18 26.17
N PHE A 84 20.27 5.88 26.05
CA PHE A 84 20.66 4.93 27.08
C PHE A 84 22.18 4.87 27.28
N ALA A 85 22.97 4.83 26.22
CA ALA A 85 24.43 4.83 26.34
C ALA A 85 24.96 6.08 27.07
N THR A 86 24.36 7.24 26.79
CA THR A 86 24.69 8.50 27.46
C THR A 86 24.34 8.45 28.95
N LEU A 87 23.16 7.93 29.27
CA LEU A 87 22.71 7.75 30.64
C LEU A 87 23.57 6.74 31.41
N ASP A 88 23.89 5.60 30.81
CA ASP A 88 24.75 4.57 31.43
C ASP A 88 26.16 5.14 31.70
N SER A 89 26.71 5.94 30.78
CA SER A 89 27.99 6.63 30.99
C SER A 89 27.93 7.64 32.14
N LEU A 90 26.83 8.38 32.29
CA LEU A 90 26.65 9.31 33.42
C LEU A 90 26.44 8.55 34.74
N ALA A 91 25.66 7.47 34.73
CA ALA A 91 25.33 6.67 35.91
C ALA A 91 26.54 5.91 36.49
N THR A 92 27.54 5.61 35.64
CA THR A 92 28.79 4.95 36.04
C THR A 92 29.94 5.93 36.35
N SER A 93 29.70 7.24 36.25
CA SER A 93 30.71 8.26 36.55
C SER A 93 31.03 8.36 38.04
N ASP A 94 32.26 8.78 38.37
CA ASP A 94 32.68 9.02 39.77
C ASP A 94 31.74 9.98 40.51
N ALA A 95 31.22 11.01 39.82
CA ALA A 95 30.27 11.95 40.39
C ALA A 95 28.94 11.27 40.78
N ALA A 96 28.44 10.36 39.94
CA ALA A 96 27.23 9.59 40.24
C ALA A 96 27.45 8.61 41.39
N LEU A 97 28.58 7.88 41.40
CA LEU A 97 28.89 6.90 42.45
C LEU A 97 29.15 7.53 43.82
N ARG A 98 29.76 8.73 43.86
CA ARG A 98 30.01 9.48 45.10
C ARG A 98 28.83 10.33 45.55
N GLY A 99 27.75 10.42 44.75
CA GLY A 99 26.61 11.28 45.02
C GLY A 99 26.92 12.78 44.92
N ASP A 100 27.95 13.18 44.16
CA ASP A 100 28.26 14.58 43.87
C ASP A 100 27.31 15.10 42.76
N TYR A 101 26.11 15.48 43.18
CA TYR A 101 25.08 15.95 42.26
C TYR A 101 25.43 17.28 41.58
N ALA A 102 26.31 18.10 42.16
CA ALA A 102 26.74 19.36 41.56
C ALA A 102 27.65 19.11 40.36
N ALA A 103 28.65 18.24 40.52
CA ALA A 103 29.51 17.83 39.42
C ALA A 103 28.74 17.06 38.33
N LEU A 104 27.81 16.19 38.75
CA LEU A 104 26.96 15.43 37.82
C LEU A 104 26.01 16.34 37.04
N HIS A 105 25.39 17.34 37.68
CA HIS A 105 24.57 18.35 37.01
C HIS A 105 25.37 19.14 35.98
N ALA A 106 26.59 19.58 36.32
CA ALA A 106 27.44 20.32 35.40
C ALA A 106 27.82 19.48 34.16
N HIS A 107 28.10 18.18 34.35
CA HIS A 107 28.36 17.27 33.23
C HIS A 107 27.10 17.06 32.38
N ALA A 108 25.98 16.70 33.01
CA ALA A 108 24.71 16.49 32.33
C ALA A 108 24.25 17.72 31.54
N SER A 109 24.44 18.92 32.09
CA SER A 109 24.09 20.19 31.42
C SER A 109 24.89 20.40 30.14
N ARG A 110 26.19 20.04 30.12
CA ARG A 110 27.02 20.10 28.90
C ARG A 110 26.55 19.11 27.84
N ILE A 111 26.14 17.91 28.24
CA ILE A 111 25.60 16.89 27.32
C ILE A 111 24.30 17.38 26.68
N VAL A 112 23.37 17.91 27.48
CA VAL A 112 22.09 18.47 26.99
C VAL A 112 22.34 19.63 26.03
N ALA A 113 23.31 20.50 26.32
CA ALA A 113 23.68 21.60 25.41
C ALA A 113 24.22 21.13 24.04
N LEU A 114 24.81 19.92 23.98
CA LEU A 114 25.33 19.33 22.74
C LEU A 114 24.33 18.40 22.04
N SER A 115 23.28 17.96 22.74
CA SER A 115 22.35 16.92 22.28
C SER A 115 20.94 17.49 22.12
N PRO A 116 20.57 18.03 20.95
CA PRO A 116 19.29 18.73 20.76
C PRO A 116 18.06 17.84 21.02
N ARG A 117 18.21 16.51 20.92
CA ARG A 117 17.13 15.54 21.15
C ARG A 117 16.89 15.22 22.62
N ILE A 118 17.88 15.41 23.49
CA ILE A 118 17.73 15.22 24.94
C ILE A 118 17.16 16.50 25.53
N GLY A 119 15.92 16.44 25.99
CA GLY A 119 15.22 17.59 26.54
C GLY A 119 15.73 18.02 27.91
N ALA A 120 15.98 17.06 28.80
CA ALA A 120 16.52 17.30 30.12
C ALA A 120 17.13 16.02 30.69
N ILE A 121 18.05 16.19 31.64
CA ILE A 121 18.54 15.11 32.49
C ILE A 121 18.22 15.45 33.94
N THR A 122 17.70 14.47 34.68
CA THR A 122 17.33 14.62 36.10
C THR A 122 17.82 13.43 36.91
N VAL A 123 18.06 13.63 38.20
CA VAL A 123 18.36 12.54 39.15
C VAL A 123 17.36 12.54 40.29
N VAL A 124 16.83 11.36 40.58
CA VAL A 124 16.03 11.11 41.78
C VAL A 124 16.79 10.13 42.67
N ASP A 125 16.87 10.42 43.96
CA ASP A 125 17.52 9.54 44.91
C ASP A 125 16.60 8.39 45.39
N ALA A 126 17.14 7.50 46.22
CA ALA A 126 16.38 6.40 46.82
C ALA A 126 15.21 6.85 47.72
N GLY A 127 15.22 8.09 48.23
CA GLY A 127 14.11 8.69 48.98
C GLY A 127 12.99 9.21 48.09
N GLY A 128 13.17 9.16 46.76
CA GLY A 128 12.24 9.69 45.79
C GLY A 128 12.27 11.20 45.65
N VAL A 129 13.37 11.85 46.08
CA VAL A 129 13.57 13.28 46.02
C VAL A 129 14.37 13.63 44.77
N LEU A 130 13.83 14.55 43.97
CA LEU A 130 14.53 15.14 42.83
C LEU A 130 15.74 15.94 43.32
N ARG A 131 16.94 15.47 42.98
CA ARG A 131 18.21 16.08 43.41
C ARG A 131 18.69 17.16 42.46
N PHE A 132 18.50 16.99 41.16
CA PHE A 132 18.69 18.07 40.19
C PHE A 132 17.88 17.86 38.92
N SER A 133 17.75 18.94 38.15
CA SER A 133 17.28 18.95 36.77
C SER A 133 18.16 19.89 35.95
N THR A 134 18.54 19.51 34.73
CA THR A 134 19.26 20.41 33.81
C THR A 134 18.36 21.52 33.24
N LEU A 135 17.05 21.49 33.52
CA LEU A 135 16.13 22.59 33.18
C LEU A 135 16.27 23.81 34.09
N ALA A 136 17.00 23.67 35.21
CA ALA A 136 17.25 24.75 36.15
C ALA A 136 18.73 24.74 36.60
N PRO A 137 19.25 25.88 37.07
CA PRO A 137 20.52 25.90 37.79
C PRO A 137 20.47 25.00 39.04
N PHE A 138 21.58 24.34 39.36
CA PHE A 138 21.65 23.31 40.41
C PHE A 138 21.12 23.75 41.78
N ALA A 139 21.36 25.00 42.19
CA ALA A 139 21.02 25.52 43.51
C ALA A 139 19.56 26.00 43.66
N VAL A 140 18.72 25.86 42.64
CA VAL A 140 17.31 26.28 42.68
C VAL A 140 16.46 25.17 43.31
N LEU A 141 15.58 25.53 44.25
CA LEU A 141 14.63 24.58 44.83
C LEU A 141 13.64 24.12 43.75
N LEU A 142 13.67 22.84 43.42
CA LEU A 142 12.76 22.25 42.44
C LEU A 142 11.46 21.80 43.13
N PRO A 143 10.32 21.83 42.43
CA PRO A 143 9.08 21.29 42.97
C PRO A 143 9.28 19.81 43.32
N PRO A 144 8.72 19.34 44.45
CA PRO A 144 8.83 17.94 44.84
C PRO A 144 8.26 17.08 43.73
N THR A 145 9.14 16.34 43.05
CA THR A 145 8.76 15.37 42.03
C THR A 145 8.87 14.00 42.68
N SER A 146 7.73 13.37 42.94
CA SER A 146 7.68 12.00 43.45
C SER A 146 8.14 11.00 42.38
N LEU A 147 8.61 9.82 42.83
CA LEU A 147 8.90 8.72 41.92
C LEU A 147 7.64 8.30 41.18
N GLY A 148 7.69 8.36 39.85
CA GLY A 148 6.71 7.69 39.00
C GLY A 148 6.80 6.17 39.16
N GLU A 149 5.77 5.45 38.72
CA GLU A 149 5.73 3.97 38.79
C GLU A 149 6.94 3.32 38.10
N PHE A 150 7.37 3.88 36.97
CA PHE A 150 8.53 3.40 36.21
C PHE A 150 9.84 3.63 36.95
N ASP A 151 9.99 4.75 37.67
CA ASP A 151 11.18 5.00 38.48
C ASP A 151 11.25 4.03 39.65
N LYS A 152 10.11 3.74 40.31
CA LYS A 152 10.02 2.71 41.36
C LYS A 152 10.42 1.33 40.83
N LEU A 153 10.02 0.99 39.60
CA LEU A 153 10.40 -0.26 38.96
C LEU A 153 11.92 -0.31 38.68
N VAL A 154 12.55 0.79 38.25
CA VAL A 154 14.01 0.85 38.11
C VAL A 154 14.70 0.65 39.45
N PHE A 155 14.23 1.30 40.52
CA PHE A 155 14.77 1.09 41.87
C PHE A 155 14.66 -0.36 42.32
N ALA A 156 13.51 -0.99 42.12
CA ALA A 156 13.23 -2.35 42.56
C ALA A 156 13.98 -3.42 41.74
N THR A 157 14.06 -3.25 40.42
CA THR A 157 14.63 -4.26 39.51
C THR A 157 16.10 -4.01 39.20
N GLY A 158 16.58 -2.77 39.33
CA GLY A 158 17.87 -2.36 38.82
C GLY A 158 17.97 -2.49 37.29
N VAL A 159 16.84 -2.49 36.57
CA VAL A 159 16.81 -2.57 35.11
C VAL A 159 16.30 -1.24 34.54
N ARG A 160 16.87 -0.82 33.40
CA ARG A 160 16.45 0.39 32.69
C ARG A 160 14.97 0.31 32.28
N GLN A 161 14.28 1.45 32.29
CA GLN A 161 12.86 1.56 31.94
C GLN A 161 12.60 2.74 31.01
N ILE A 162 11.50 2.67 30.26
CA ILE A 162 10.96 3.76 29.44
C ILE A 162 9.56 4.06 29.94
N SER A 163 9.29 5.30 30.33
CA SER A 163 7.95 5.70 30.77
C SER A 163 6.95 5.72 29.60
N PRO A 164 5.64 5.70 29.85
CA PRO A 164 4.65 6.10 28.89
C PRO A 164 4.75 7.60 28.65
N LEU A 165 3.97 8.09 27.69
CA LEU A 165 3.80 9.53 27.51
C LEU A 165 3.24 10.18 28.78
N ALA A 166 3.89 11.24 29.25
CA ALA A 166 3.46 12.00 30.40
C ALA A 166 3.65 13.50 30.17
N ASP A 167 2.99 14.31 31.01
CA ASP A 167 3.25 15.75 31.08
C ASP A 167 4.44 16.02 32.01
N GLY A 168 5.39 16.82 31.53
CA GLY A 168 6.54 17.22 32.33
C GLY A 168 6.15 18.13 33.49
N SER A 169 6.49 17.74 34.72
CA SER A 169 6.21 18.54 35.92
C SER A 169 6.91 19.91 35.94
N ILE A 170 8.05 20.03 35.26
CA ILE A 170 8.85 21.27 35.22
C ILE A 170 8.58 22.07 33.94
N SER A 171 8.53 21.42 32.78
CA SER A 171 8.41 22.09 31.48
C SER A 171 6.98 22.26 30.98
N GLY A 172 6.01 21.50 31.50
CA GLY A 172 4.64 21.44 31.01
C GLY A 172 4.48 20.79 29.61
N LYS A 173 5.56 20.25 29.03
CA LYS A 173 5.55 19.62 27.70
C LYS A 173 5.31 18.12 27.80
N LYS A 174 4.68 17.55 26.77
CA LYS A 174 4.57 16.09 26.58
C LYS A 174 5.96 15.50 26.38
N LEU A 175 6.27 14.48 27.18
CA LEU A 175 7.58 13.85 27.21
C LEU A 175 7.49 12.35 27.43
N VAL A 176 8.57 11.67 27.09
CA VAL A 176 8.87 10.34 27.60
C VAL A 176 10.21 10.36 28.34
N ALA A 177 10.29 9.63 29.46
CA ALA A 177 11.49 9.51 30.25
C ALA A 177 12.17 8.15 30.03
N PHE A 178 13.48 8.18 29.86
CA PHE A 178 14.38 7.03 29.85
C PHE A 178 15.10 7.00 31.19
N SER A 179 14.89 5.95 31.97
CA SER A 179 15.40 5.85 33.34
C SER A 179 16.44 4.73 33.44
N VAL A 180 17.62 5.05 33.98
CA VAL A 180 18.68 4.08 34.30
C VAL A 180 19.03 4.13 35.80
N PRO A 181 19.38 2.99 36.41
CA PRO A 181 19.79 2.95 37.81
C PRO A 181 21.26 3.41 37.95
N ILE A 182 21.53 4.24 38.95
CA ILE A 182 22.88 4.46 39.47
C ILE A 182 23.13 3.34 40.48
N LYS A 183 24.11 2.48 40.22
CA LYS A 183 24.36 1.28 41.02
C LYS A 183 25.72 1.34 41.72
N ASP A 184 25.75 0.87 42.96
CA ASP A 184 26.95 0.48 43.67
C ASP A 184 26.80 -0.99 44.09
N GLY A 185 27.51 -1.88 43.37
CA GLY A 185 27.28 -3.32 43.44
C GLY A 185 25.83 -3.69 43.10
N SER A 186 25.13 -4.34 44.03
CA SER A 186 23.72 -4.73 43.90
C SER A 186 22.74 -3.66 44.37
N LYS A 187 23.21 -2.54 44.91
CA LYS A 187 22.36 -1.48 45.49
C LYS A 187 22.13 -0.37 44.47
N THR A 188 20.86 -0.02 44.23
CA THR A 188 20.50 1.18 43.46
C THR A 188 20.56 2.41 44.36
N LEU A 189 21.50 3.31 44.11
CA LEU A 189 21.71 4.55 44.86
C LEU A 189 20.72 5.66 44.45
N GLY A 190 20.35 5.67 43.17
CA GLY A 190 19.50 6.67 42.56
C GLY A 190 19.05 6.24 41.17
N VAL A 191 18.17 7.03 40.55
CA VAL A 191 17.72 6.85 39.18
C VAL A 191 18.02 8.11 38.38
N LEU A 192 18.82 7.95 37.33
CA LEU A 192 19.13 8.98 36.36
C LEU A 192 18.12 8.88 35.21
N ARG A 193 17.53 10.01 34.84
CA ARG A 193 16.50 10.07 33.80
C ARG A 193 16.89 11.06 32.72
N ALA A 194 16.80 10.67 31.46
CA ALA A 194 16.77 11.60 30.33
C ALA A 194 15.33 11.73 29.83
N THR A 195 14.88 12.93 29.48
CA THR A 195 13.59 13.13 28.83
C THR A 195 13.79 13.44 27.36
N MET A 196 12.89 12.93 26.52
CA MET A 196 12.77 13.35 25.12
C MET A 196 11.37 13.94 24.93
N TRP A 197 11.31 15.15 24.38
CA TRP A 197 10.05 15.83 24.07
C TRP A 197 9.37 15.16 22.89
N SER A 198 8.04 15.10 22.90
CA SER A 198 7.25 14.60 21.77
C SER A 198 7.66 15.20 20.42
N ASP A 199 7.98 16.49 20.39
CA ASP A 199 8.43 17.20 19.19
C ASP A 199 9.73 16.61 18.65
N ALA A 200 10.72 16.35 19.52
CA ALA A 200 11.99 15.75 19.15
C ALA A 200 11.83 14.30 18.65
N ILE A 201 10.90 13.53 19.24
CA ILE A 201 10.54 12.19 18.72
C ILE A 201 9.97 12.31 17.30
N GLY A 202 9.09 13.30 17.10
CA GLY A 202 8.56 13.66 15.80
C GLY A 202 9.69 13.92 14.82
N GLU A 203 10.62 14.81 15.13
CA GLU A 203 11.74 15.14 14.25
C GLU A 203 12.55 13.92 13.80
N VAL A 204 12.79 12.92 14.67
CA VAL A 204 13.49 11.67 14.29
C VAL A 204 12.73 10.93 13.18
N VAL A 205 11.41 10.79 13.34
CA VAL A 205 10.61 10.05 12.35
C VAL A 205 10.30 10.86 11.10
N HIS A 206 10.53 12.19 11.13
CA HIS A 206 10.42 13.09 9.98
C HIS A 206 11.71 13.33 9.21
N GLU A 207 12.84 12.75 9.62
CA GLU A 207 14.10 12.91 8.88
C GLU A 207 13.99 12.40 7.44
N GLN A 208 13.06 11.48 7.18
CA GLN A 208 12.77 11.02 5.82
C GLN A 208 11.61 11.83 5.22
N PRO A 209 11.79 12.43 4.02
CA PRO A 209 10.71 13.14 3.36
C PRO A 209 9.60 12.16 3.01
N VAL A 210 8.41 12.41 3.57
CA VAL A 210 7.17 11.72 3.22
C VAL A 210 6.27 12.67 2.45
N ALA A 211 5.39 12.14 1.60
CA ALA A 211 4.39 12.95 0.94
C ALA A 211 3.54 13.70 1.98
N ALA A 212 3.19 14.96 1.71
CA ALA A 212 2.46 15.80 2.66
C ALA A 212 1.08 15.22 3.03
N THR A 213 0.52 14.36 2.19
CA THR A 213 -0.75 13.67 2.44
C THR A 213 -0.60 12.47 3.39
N TRP A 214 0.61 12.02 3.67
CA TRP A 214 0.88 10.84 4.49
C TRP A 214 1.06 11.22 5.95
N THR A 215 0.60 10.33 6.83
CA THR A 215 0.71 10.49 8.28
C THR A 215 1.74 9.52 8.82
N VAL A 216 2.73 10.02 9.56
CA VAL A 216 3.63 9.21 10.37
C VAL A 216 3.27 9.44 11.83
N ALA A 217 3.15 8.38 12.62
CA ALA A 217 2.88 8.47 14.05
C ALA A 217 3.74 7.47 14.82
N VAL A 218 4.06 7.81 16.06
CA VAL A 218 4.71 6.89 16.99
C VAL A 218 3.75 6.62 18.13
N VAL A 219 3.58 5.34 18.49
CA VAL A 219 2.61 4.86 19.49
C VAL A 219 3.35 4.17 20.61
N ASP A 220 3.05 4.53 21.86
CA ASP A 220 3.66 3.94 23.06
C ASP A 220 2.98 2.64 23.55
N GLN A 221 3.47 2.11 24.67
CA GLN A 221 2.93 0.93 25.35
C GLN A 221 1.46 1.05 25.77
N ASN A 222 0.98 2.28 25.96
CA ASN A 222 -0.40 2.56 26.37
C ASN A 222 -1.30 2.88 25.18
N MET A 223 -0.82 2.61 23.96
CA MET A 223 -1.50 2.92 22.71
C MET A 223 -1.73 4.42 22.50
N LEU A 224 -0.96 5.29 23.17
CA LEU A 224 -1.02 6.73 22.98
C LEU A 224 -0.03 7.17 21.90
N GLN A 225 -0.44 8.15 21.10
CA GLN A 225 0.44 8.76 20.11
C GLN A 225 1.44 9.67 20.80
N ILE A 226 2.73 9.35 20.75
CA ILE A 226 3.80 10.16 21.36
C ILE A 226 4.36 11.21 20.40
N ALA A 227 4.23 10.96 19.10
CA ALA A 227 4.58 11.89 18.04
C ALA A 227 3.69 11.64 16.82
N ARG A 228 3.47 12.69 16.01
CA ARG A 228 2.70 12.60 14.77
C ARG A 228 3.15 13.69 13.79
N SER A 229 3.12 13.38 12.49
CA SER A 229 3.49 14.30 11.41
C SER A 229 2.49 15.42 11.18
N GLN A 230 1.22 15.07 11.15
CA GLN A 230 0.13 15.98 10.88
C GLN A 230 -0.67 16.24 12.14
N GLU A 231 -1.02 17.52 12.37
CA GLU A 231 -1.85 17.95 13.51
C GLU A 231 -1.32 17.43 14.86
N ALA A 232 0.01 17.46 15.06
CA ALA A 232 0.66 16.97 16.27
C ALA A 232 0.04 17.56 17.55
N ALA A 233 -0.25 18.86 17.55
CA ALA A 233 -0.88 19.55 18.68
C ALA A 233 -2.25 18.99 19.09
N ARG A 234 -3.00 18.38 18.15
CA ARG A 234 -4.33 17.82 18.39
C ARG A 234 -4.29 16.35 18.79
N PHE A 235 -3.32 15.59 18.28
CA PHE A 235 -3.32 14.12 18.38
C PHE A 235 -2.23 13.53 19.27
N VAL A 236 -1.17 14.27 19.61
CA VAL A 236 -0.19 13.79 20.60
C VAL A 236 -0.89 13.64 21.96
N GLY A 237 -0.69 12.50 22.60
CA GLY A 237 -1.37 12.08 23.84
C GLY A 237 -2.76 11.51 23.65
N GLN A 238 -3.27 11.46 22.42
CA GLN A 238 -4.53 10.79 22.11
C GLN A 238 -4.29 9.32 21.76
N PRO A 239 -5.24 8.41 22.09
CA PRO A 239 -5.14 7.01 21.68
C PRO A 239 -5.01 6.85 20.17
N ALA A 240 -4.23 5.88 19.71
CA ALA A 240 -4.25 5.46 18.31
C ALA A 240 -5.66 4.97 17.92
N THR A 241 -6.00 4.99 16.63
CA THR A 241 -7.30 4.48 16.15
C THR A 241 -7.46 3.00 16.47
N GLU A 242 -8.69 2.52 16.65
CA GLU A 242 -8.96 1.13 17.06
C GLU A 242 -8.32 0.10 16.12
N LEU A 243 -8.37 0.34 14.80
CA LEU A 243 -7.73 -0.50 13.79
C LEU A 243 -6.20 -0.55 13.98
N THR A 244 -5.57 0.59 14.27
CA THR A 244 -4.13 0.65 14.53
C THR A 244 -3.77 -0.07 15.84
N GLN A 245 -4.58 0.09 16.88
CA GLN A 245 -4.36 -0.65 18.13
C GLN A 245 -4.51 -2.16 17.93
N ALA A 246 -5.51 -2.59 17.15
CA ALA A 246 -5.70 -3.99 16.81
C ALA A 246 -4.51 -4.53 16.00
N ALA A 247 -4.01 -3.77 15.01
CA ALA A 247 -2.85 -4.12 14.21
C ALA A 247 -1.58 -4.30 15.08
N ILE A 248 -1.33 -3.37 16.00
CA ILE A 248 -0.20 -3.44 16.94
C ILE A 248 -0.33 -4.67 17.85
N ARG A 249 -1.52 -4.91 18.44
CA ARG A 249 -1.75 -6.08 19.32
C ARG A 249 -1.61 -7.41 18.59
N ALA A 250 -2.04 -7.47 17.34
CA ALA A 250 -1.90 -8.65 16.50
C ALA A 250 -0.46 -8.85 15.98
N GLY A 251 0.44 -7.88 16.18
CA GLY A 251 1.81 -7.95 15.68
C GLY A 251 1.87 -8.01 14.15
N LEU A 252 0.95 -7.31 13.47
CA LEU A 252 0.93 -7.29 12.01
C LEU A 252 2.25 -6.70 11.47
N THR A 253 2.83 -7.38 10.49
CA THR A 253 4.01 -6.93 9.74
C THR A 253 3.65 -6.61 8.28
N THR A 254 2.37 -6.61 7.96
CA THR A 254 1.83 -6.34 6.63
C THR A 254 0.93 -5.11 6.67
N PRO A 255 0.84 -4.37 5.56
CA PRO A 255 -0.08 -3.25 5.45
C PRO A 255 -1.53 -3.67 5.72
N TYR A 256 -2.30 -2.77 6.31
CA TYR A 256 -3.69 -2.98 6.69
C TYR A 256 -4.56 -1.77 6.31
N ALA A 257 -5.85 -2.03 6.11
CA ALA A 257 -6.82 -0.97 5.91
C ALA A 257 -7.03 -0.20 7.23
N ALA A 258 -6.94 1.11 7.15
CA ALA A 258 -7.09 2.02 8.26
C ALA A 258 -8.10 3.13 7.92
N VAL A 259 -8.57 3.83 8.95
CA VAL A 259 -9.40 5.01 8.78
C VAL A 259 -8.81 6.10 9.65
N SER A 260 -8.66 7.31 9.09
CA SER A 260 -8.25 8.47 9.88
C SER A 260 -9.34 8.84 10.89
N ARG A 261 -9.01 9.64 11.91
CA ARG A 261 -10.03 10.11 12.87
C ARG A 261 -11.11 10.98 12.21
N ASP A 262 -10.81 11.59 11.08
CA ASP A 262 -11.74 12.40 10.29
C ASP A 262 -12.51 11.56 9.25
N GLY A 263 -12.44 10.23 9.31
CA GLY A 263 -13.23 9.31 8.49
C GLY A 263 -12.66 9.02 7.09
N VAL A 264 -11.42 9.44 6.81
CA VAL A 264 -10.79 9.21 5.50
C VAL A 264 -10.22 7.79 5.44
N ALA A 265 -10.52 7.06 4.36
CA ALA A 265 -9.96 5.73 4.10
C ALA A 265 -8.45 5.82 3.85
N MET A 266 -7.68 5.04 4.61
CA MET A 266 -6.22 5.02 4.61
C MET A 266 -5.72 3.59 4.46
N THR A 267 -4.51 3.45 3.93
CA THR A 267 -3.72 2.22 4.03
C THR A 267 -2.56 2.52 4.99
N ALA A 268 -2.37 1.68 6.00
CA ALA A 268 -1.35 1.88 7.02
C ALA A 268 -0.41 0.67 7.13
N SER A 269 0.83 0.93 7.54
CA SER A 269 1.82 -0.08 7.90
C SER A 269 2.37 0.23 9.29
N VAL A 270 2.79 -0.81 10.00
CA VAL A 270 3.32 -0.71 11.35
C VAL A 270 4.67 -1.42 11.45
N ALA A 271 5.60 -0.80 12.17
CA ALA A 271 6.90 -1.36 12.46
C ALA A 271 7.23 -1.18 13.94
N ARG A 272 7.69 -2.25 14.58
CA ARG A 272 8.08 -2.22 15.98
C ARG A 272 9.46 -1.60 16.15
N VAL A 273 9.60 -0.70 17.12
CA VAL A 273 10.89 -0.15 17.52
C VAL A 273 11.60 -1.18 18.42
N LEU A 274 12.71 -1.74 17.94
CA LEU A 274 13.44 -2.76 18.69
C LEU A 274 14.05 -2.16 19.97
N GLY A 275 13.93 -2.90 21.08
CA GLY A 275 14.42 -2.46 22.40
C GLY A 275 13.48 -1.51 23.15
N THR A 276 12.31 -1.20 22.58
CA THR A 276 11.26 -0.39 23.24
C THR A 276 9.89 -1.06 23.06
N PRO A 277 8.85 -0.60 23.80
CA PRO A 277 7.49 -1.05 23.55
C PRO A 277 6.78 -0.22 22.46
N TRP A 278 7.51 0.60 21.71
CA TRP A 278 6.92 1.54 20.76
C TRP A 278 6.73 0.96 19.36
N ASN A 279 5.80 1.55 18.62
CA ASN A 279 5.55 1.22 17.23
C ASN A 279 5.49 2.49 16.39
N VAL A 280 6.09 2.46 15.20
CA VAL A 280 5.96 3.50 14.19
C VAL A 280 4.87 3.08 13.21
N VAL A 281 3.94 3.97 12.94
CA VAL A 281 2.81 3.76 12.04
C VAL A 281 2.89 4.78 10.92
N VAL A 282 2.85 4.32 9.68
CA VAL A 282 2.82 5.16 8.48
C VAL A 282 1.54 4.89 7.72
N ALA A 283 0.79 5.92 7.40
CA ALA A 283 -0.50 5.82 6.73
C ALA A 283 -0.63 6.78 5.54
N SER A 284 -1.12 6.28 4.41
CA SER A 284 -1.42 7.06 3.21
C SER A 284 -2.91 6.99 2.86
N PRO A 285 -3.52 8.05 2.30
CA PRO A 285 -4.88 7.99 1.78
C PRO A 285 -5.03 6.91 0.70
N SER A 286 -6.04 6.06 0.80
CA SER A 286 -6.27 4.99 -0.18
C SER A 286 -6.65 5.53 -1.57
N THR A 287 -7.06 6.80 -1.66
CA THR A 287 -7.40 7.51 -2.90
C THR A 287 -6.18 8.03 -3.68
N SER A 288 -4.98 7.99 -3.11
CA SER A 288 -3.74 8.38 -3.82
C SER A 288 -3.34 7.40 -4.94
N ILE A 289 -4.03 6.27 -5.06
CA ILE A 289 -3.74 5.18 -6.01
C ILE A 289 -4.25 5.47 -7.44
N SER A 290 -5.05 6.51 -7.68
CA SER A 290 -5.93 6.52 -8.87
C SER A 290 -5.72 7.57 -9.97
N SER A 291 -4.74 8.48 -9.93
CA SER A 291 -4.62 9.50 -11.01
C SER A 291 -3.76 9.05 -12.20
N ASP A 292 -2.68 8.30 -11.98
CA ASP A 292 -1.78 7.85 -13.05
C ASP A 292 -2.17 6.47 -13.59
N ALA A 293 -2.59 5.54 -12.73
CA ALA A 293 -3.09 4.23 -13.14
C ALA A 293 -4.36 4.33 -14.02
N TRP A 294 -5.27 5.24 -13.71
CA TRP A 294 -6.49 5.45 -14.50
C TRP A 294 -6.21 5.98 -15.90
N ARG A 295 -5.20 6.85 -16.05
CA ARG A 295 -4.74 7.36 -17.35
C ARG A 295 -4.07 6.26 -18.18
N ALA A 296 -3.23 5.44 -17.56
CA ALA A 296 -2.62 4.28 -18.23
C ALA A 296 -3.70 3.29 -18.70
N PHE A 297 -4.67 2.97 -17.83
CA PHE A 297 -5.80 2.12 -18.15
C PHE A 297 -6.66 2.69 -19.29
N GLN A 298 -6.98 3.99 -19.26
CA GLN A 298 -7.68 4.65 -20.38
C GLN A 298 -6.88 4.56 -21.68
N SER A 299 -5.56 4.74 -21.65
CA SER A 299 -4.74 4.64 -22.86
C SER A 299 -4.79 3.23 -23.47
N THR A 300 -4.69 2.18 -22.65
CA THR A 300 -4.76 0.79 -23.08
C THR A 300 -6.16 0.43 -23.57
N LEU A 301 -7.21 0.98 -22.94
CA LEU A 301 -8.59 0.80 -23.38
C LEU A 301 -8.83 1.47 -24.75
N TRP A 302 -8.33 2.69 -24.96
CA TRP A 302 -8.43 3.39 -26.23
C TRP A 302 -7.68 2.68 -27.36
N ILE A 303 -6.45 2.21 -27.10
CA ILE A 303 -5.67 1.41 -28.05
C ILE A 303 -6.42 0.10 -28.37
N GLY A 304 -6.94 -0.56 -27.33
CA GLY A 304 -7.85 -1.70 -27.43
C GLY A 304 -9.01 -1.48 -28.40
N LEU A 305 -9.73 -0.38 -28.20
CA LEU A 305 -10.90 0.00 -28.98
C LEU A 305 -10.53 0.32 -30.44
N VAL A 306 -9.45 1.06 -30.66
CA VAL A 306 -8.99 1.43 -32.02
C VAL A 306 -8.64 0.20 -32.84
N CYS A 307 -7.89 -0.75 -32.28
CA CYS A 307 -7.57 -1.99 -32.99
C CYS A 307 -8.81 -2.85 -33.26
N ALA A 308 -9.77 -2.89 -32.33
CA ALA A 308 -11.03 -3.61 -32.54
C ALA A 308 -11.83 -3.00 -33.72
N VAL A 309 -11.96 -1.67 -33.76
CA VAL A 309 -12.62 -0.96 -34.87
C VAL A 309 -11.89 -1.21 -36.19
N LEU A 310 -10.55 -1.15 -36.21
CA LEU A 310 -9.75 -1.44 -37.40
C LEU A 310 -9.94 -2.87 -37.90
N SER A 311 -10.02 -3.85 -37.00
CA SER A 311 -10.27 -5.25 -37.36
C SER A 311 -11.66 -5.45 -37.98
N VAL A 312 -12.69 -4.79 -37.45
CA VAL A 312 -14.04 -4.83 -38.04
C VAL A 312 -14.04 -4.16 -39.42
N LEU A 313 -13.41 -3.00 -39.57
CA LEU A 313 -13.30 -2.29 -40.86
C LEU A 313 -12.53 -3.11 -41.91
N ALA A 314 -11.43 -3.75 -41.52
CA ALA A 314 -10.65 -4.64 -42.38
C ALA A 314 -11.49 -5.85 -42.82
N THR A 315 -12.25 -6.45 -41.91
CA THR A 315 -13.13 -7.59 -42.23
C THR A 315 -14.26 -7.17 -43.19
N LEU A 316 -14.89 -6.01 -42.96
CA LEU A 316 -15.96 -5.49 -43.81
C LEU A 316 -15.47 -5.08 -45.20
N SER A 317 -14.28 -4.47 -45.29
CA SER A 317 -13.68 -4.08 -46.57
C SER A 317 -13.29 -5.31 -47.40
N LEU A 318 -12.70 -6.33 -46.78
CA LEU A 318 -12.37 -7.58 -47.45
C LEU A 318 -13.63 -8.34 -47.91
N ALA A 319 -14.68 -8.37 -47.08
CA ALA A 319 -15.97 -8.96 -47.45
C ALA A 319 -16.64 -8.23 -48.63
N ARG A 320 -16.54 -6.89 -48.68
CA ARG A 320 -17.03 -6.09 -49.81
C ARG A 320 -16.19 -6.31 -51.06
N ALA A 321 -14.87 -6.40 -50.95
CA ALA A 321 -13.97 -6.66 -52.06
C ALA A 321 -14.25 -8.02 -52.71
N LEU A 322 -14.42 -9.06 -51.88
CA LEU A 322 -14.79 -10.40 -52.35
C LEU A 322 -16.17 -10.40 -53.03
N ARG A 323 -17.19 -9.74 -52.44
CA ARG A 323 -18.51 -9.61 -53.10
C ARG A 323 -18.42 -8.95 -54.47
N LYS A 324 -17.62 -7.88 -54.62
CA LYS A 324 -17.40 -7.22 -55.92
C LYS A 324 -16.75 -8.16 -56.93
N GLN A 325 -15.74 -8.92 -56.53
CA GLN A 325 -15.07 -9.87 -57.43
C GLN A 325 -16.00 -11.01 -57.86
N PHE A 326 -16.83 -11.52 -56.95
CA PHE A 326 -17.82 -12.55 -57.29
C PHE A 326 -18.93 -12.02 -58.21
N GLN A 327 -19.35 -10.76 -58.08
CA GLN A 327 -20.31 -10.15 -59.01
C GLN A 327 -19.72 -9.97 -60.40
N LEU A 328 -18.47 -9.50 -60.50
CA LEU A 328 -17.78 -9.37 -61.79
C LEU A 328 -17.52 -10.73 -62.46
N ALA A 329 -17.23 -11.78 -61.67
CA ALA A 329 -17.10 -13.15 -62.17
C ALA A 329 -18.45 -13.75 -62.61
N ALA A 330 -19.57 -13.34 -61.99
CA ALA A 330 -20.90 -13.75 -62.39
C ALA A 330 -21.38 -13.03 -63.66
N GLU A 331 -21.10 -11.73 -63.79
CA GLU A 331 -21.43 -10.93 -64.98
C GLU A 331 -20.62 -11.36 -66.21
N THR A 332 -19.33 -11.68 -66.04
CA THR A 332 -18.50 -12.21 -67.14
C THR A 332 -18.93 -13.60 -67.61
N ARG A 333 -19.50 -14.43 -66.72
CA ARG A 333 -20.06 -15.74 -67.08
C ARG A 333 -21.41 -15.60 -67.78
N ALA A 334 -22.28 -14.70 -67.31
CA ALA A 334 -23.55 -14.37 -67.96
C ALA A 334 -23.35 -13.74 -69.36
N ALA A 335 -22.33 -12.90 -69.53
CA ALA A 335 -21.97 -12.33 -70.83
C ALA A 335 -21.42 -13.37 -71.83
N ARG A 336 -20.79 -14.44 -71.33
CA ARG A 336 -20.27 -15.54 -72.17
C ARG A 336 -21.37 -16.49 -72.65
N ASP A 337 -22.43 -16.69 -71.86
CA ASP A 337 -23.58 -17.53 -72.23
C ASP A 337 -24.57 -16.83 -73.20
N GLN A 338 -24.48 -15.51 -73.40
CA GLN A 338 -25.31 -14.75 -74.34
C GLN A 338 -24.66 -14.52 -75.72
N ALA A 339 -23.45 -15.03 -75.98
CA ALA A 339 -22.81 -14.89 -77.28
C ALA A 339 -23.45 -15.82 -78.32
N PRO A 340 -23.94 -15.31 -79.48
CA PRO A 340 -24.64 -16.14 -80.47
C PRO A 340 -23.67 -17.14 -81.16
N PRO A 341 -24.18 -18.31 -81.59
CA PRO A 341 -23.33 -19.38 -82.11
C PRO A 341 -22.67 -18.98 -83.43
N LYS A 342 -21.36 -19.25 -83.54
CA LYS A 342 -20.60 -19.05 -84.78
C LYS A 342 -21.17 -19.96 -85.87
N GLN A 343 -21.69 -19.38 -86.94
CA GLN A 343 -22.10 -20.12 -88.13
C GLN A 343 -20.88 -20.70 -88.88
N PRO A 344 -21.03 -21.86 -89.56
CA PRO A 344 -19.92 -22.57 -90.20
C PRO A 344 -19.50 -21.88 -91.50
N LEU A 345 -18.18 -21.81 -91.74
CA LEU A 345 -17.59 -21.33 -92.99
C LEU A 345 -17.92 -22.28 -94.14
N THR A 346 -18.90 -21.94 -94.98
CA THR A 346 -19.06 -22.53 -96.32
C THR A 346 -18.07 -21.84 -97.28
N ARG A 347 -17.06 -22.58 -97.71
CA ARG A 347 -16.12 -22.17 -98.75
C ARG A 347 -16.72 -22.48 -100.12
N ASN A 348 -17.43 -21.51 -100.70
CA ASN A 348 -17.69 -21.50 -102.15
C ASN A 348 -16.63 -20.62 -102.81
N GLY A 349 -15.85 -21.23 -103.70
CA GLY A 349 -15.06 -20.52 -104.71
C GLY A 349 -15.90 -20.37 -105.96
N ASP A 350 -15.95 -19.13 -106.45
CA ASP A 350 -16.68 -18.64 -107.63
C ASP A 350 -15.80 -18.75 -108.92
N PRO A 351 -16.35 -18.45 -110.11
CA PRO A 351 -16.03 -19.14 -111.37
C PRO A 351 -14.93 -18.51 -112.23
N VAL A 352 -14.26 -19.34 -113.03
CA VAL A 352 -13.95 -19.28 -114.50
C VAL A 352 -12.98 -20.42 -114.83
#